data_AF-A0A7K0N8M7-F1
#
_entry.id   AF-A0A7K0N8M7-F1
#
_cell.length_a   1.000
_cell.length_b   1.000
_cell.length_c   1.000
_cell.angle_alpha   90.00
_cell.angle_beta   90.00
_cell.angle_gamma   90.00
#
_symmetry.space_group_name_H-M   'P 1'
#
loop_
_entity.id
_entity.type
_entity.pdbx_description
1 polymer ?
#
loop_
_entity_poly.entity_id
_entity_poly.type
_entity_poly.pdbx_seq_one_letter_code
_entity_poly.pdbx_strand_id
1 'polypeptide(L)'
;MLRTQFGKAGLGLCAIAVPLLIASCSSGSSGTMVSQPPVSSAPLTSAAPAPSPTTLPPTPTPTPSPSPSPIVLLSPLTGLPEPTPKPVLVVKLDNTRNAQPHAGLGSADVVYIEEVEWGLTRIAAIFSSAIPNHIGPVRSARITDIELLAQYGSPAFAFSGAQQKLWPMLEAASFEDVSANKGGEGYSRDSNRRAPYNYFADGQVMLERAPKASFSTDIGFLFSEDTPLGGRPASKVTAEWPYSSVRFVYDPITGRYNVRLNGAPAKGEEIEGSQQASTVVIQYVKQTDSG
;
A
#
# COMPACT_ATOMS: atom_id res chain seq x y z
N MET A 1 32.00 21.73 39.59
CA MET A 1 31.49 21.55 40.96
C MET A 1 29.98 21.39 40.80
N LEU A 2 29.38 20.19 40.89
CA LEU A 2 29.20 19.38 42.10
C LEU A 2 29.07 17.89 41.68
N ARG A 3 29.70 17.01 42.46
CA ARG A 3 29.62 15.54 42.40
C ARG A 3 28.47 15.06 43.29
N THR A 4 27.79 13.96 42.93
CA THR A 4 27.57 12.71 43.74
C THR A 4 26.67 11.74 42.93
N GLN A 5 27.20 10.59 42.50
CA GLN A 5 27.08 9.21 43.06
C GLN A 5 25.71 8.53 42.82
N PHE A 6 25.62 7.55 41.92
CA PHE A 6 25.84 6.10 42.05
C PHE A 6 24.75 5.32 42.83
N GLY A 7 24.06 4.44 42.10
CA GLY A 7 23.30 3.30 42.63
C GLY A 7 23.17 2.22 41.55
N LYS A 8 23.83 1.07 41.77
CA LYS A 8 23.80 -0.16 40.96
C LYS A 8 22.72 -1.12 41.51
N ALA A 9 22.43 -2.15 40.69
CA ALA A 9 21.73 -3.42 40.93
C ALA A 9 20.27 -3.45 40.41
N GLY A 10 19.78 -4.50 39.75
CA GLY A 10 20.27 -5.87 39.67
C GLY A 10 19.85 -6.61 38.40
N LEU A 11 20.69 -7.62 38.10
CA LEU A 11 20.52 -8.68 37.11
C LEU A 11 19.28 -9.52 37.43
N GLY A 12 18.50 -9.87 36.40
CA GLY A 12 17.43 -10.86 36.47
C GLY A 12 17.37 -11.63 35.16
N LEU A 13 18.27 -12.60 35.01
CA LEU A 13 18.29 -13.58 33.93
C LEU A 13 17.26 -14.68 34.27
N CYS A 14 16.26 -14.91 33.42
CA CYS A 14 15.43 -16.11 33.52
C CYS A 14 15.34 -16.75 32.14
N ALA A 15 16.21 -17.73 31.92
CA ALA A 15 16.18 -18.66 30.81
C ALA A 15 15.17 -19.77 31.16
N ILE A 16 14.25 -20.09 30.26
CA ILE A 16 13.50 -21.36 30.31
C ILE A 16 13.59 -22.05 28.96
N ALA A 17 13.90 -23.34 29.07
CA ALA A 17 14.41 -24.24 28.06
C ALA A 17 13.39 -24.67 27.01
N VAL A 18 13.92 -24.92 25.81
CA VAL A 18 13.35 -25.73 24.74
C VAL A 18 13.62 -27.21 25.06
N PRO A 19 12.65 -28.13 24.94
CA PRO A 19 12.94 -29.54 24.76
C PRO A 19 12.83 -29.92 23.28
N LEU A 20 13.99 -30.20 22.71
CA LEU A 20 14.21 -30.96 21.49
C LEU A 20 13.97 -32.45 21.82
N LEU A 21 12.96 -33.07 21.20
CA LEU A 21 12.73 -34.52 21.30
C LEU A 21 13.19 -35.17 20.00
N ILE A 22 14.34 -35.84 20.08
CA ILE A 22 14.87 -36.77 19.08
C ILE A 22 14.61 -38.17 19.65
N ALA A 23 13.87 -39.01 18.93
CA ALA A 23 13.74 -40.43 19.24
C ALA A 23 13.85 -41.26 17.95
N SER A 24 14.50 -42.40 18.12
CA SER A 24 15.26 -43.17 17.14
C SER A 24 14.46 -44.33 16.51
N CYS A 25 15.08 -44.90 15.48
CA CYS A 25 14.74 -46.01 14.61
C CYS A 25 14.06 -47.24 15.25
N SER A 26 13.22 -47.95 14.47
CA SER A 26 13.49 -49.38 14.15
C SER A 26 12.75 -49.87 12.91
N SER A 27 13.36 -50.88 12.29
CA SER A 27 13.15 -51.43 10.96
C SER A 27 12.01 -52.44 10.89
N GLY A 28 11.38 -52.57 9.72
CA GLY A 28 10.56 -53.73 9.38
C GLY A 28 9.81 -53.58 8.07
N SER A 29 10.36 -54.08 6.97
CA SER A 29 9.56 -54.40 5.77
C SER A 29 10.19 -55.56 5.02
N SER A 30 9.49 -56.70 5.12
CA SER A 30 9.78 -57.93 4.42
C SER A 30 9.19 -57.89 3.01
N GLY A 31 10.04 -58.30 2.07
CA GLY A 31 9.82 -58.87 0.73
C GLY A 31 8.45 -58.83 0.06
N THR A 32 8.48 -58.54 -1.24
CA THR A 32 8.17 -59.57 -2.25
C THR A 32 8.73 -59.19 -3.62
N MET A 33 9.50 -60.11 -4.21
CA MET A 33 10.02 -60.06 -5.58
C MET A 33 8.98 -60.61 -6.56
N VAL A 34 8.84 -60.01 -7.74
CA VAL A 34 8.35 -60.67 -8.98
C VAL A 34 9.07 -59.97 -10.15
N SER A 35 10.17 -60.54 -10.66
CA SER A 35 10.26 -61.47 -11.80
C SER A 35 9.97 -60.84 -13.17
N GLN A 36 11.03 -60.61 -13.96
CA GLN A 36 10.99 -60.50 -15.42
C GLN A 36 11.86 -61.61 -16.02
N PRO A 37 11.34 -62.44 -16.95
CA PRO A 37 12.14 -63.39 -17.72
C PRO A 37 12.62 -62.78 -19.07
N PRO A 38 13.55 -63.46 -19.76
CA PRO A 38 14.59 -62.84 -20.58
C PRO A 38 14.29 -62.77 -22.08
N VAL A 39 15.07 -61.92 -22.75
CA VAL A 39 15.28 -61.85 -24.20
C VAL A 39 15.99 -63.11 -24.73
N SER A 40 15.50 -63.66 -25.86
CA SER A 40 16.25 -64.60 -26.71
C SER A 40 15.72 -64.59 -28.15
N SER A 41 16.61 -64.90 -29.08
CA SER A 41 16.67 -64.49 -30.49
C SER A 41 16.41 -65.59 -31.52
N ALA A 42 15.96 -65.16 -32.73
CA ALA A 42 16.05 -65.79 -34.07
C ALA A 42 15.04 -66.92 -34.42
N PRO A 43 14.77 -67.25 -35.73
CA PRO A 43 15.38 -66.79 -36.99
C PRO A 43 14.40 -66.32 -38.11
N LEU A 44 15.00 -65.84 -39.20
CA LEU A 44 14.40 -65.41 -40.47
C LEU A 44 13.91 -66.57 -41.35
N THR A 45 12.70 -66.45 -41.93
CA THR A 45 12.33 -67.13 -43.18
C THR A 45 11.34 -66.31 -44.01
N SER A 46 11.60 -66.34 -45.32
CA SER A 46 11.03 -65.59 -46.43
C SER A 46 9.57 -65.93 -46.78
N ALA A 47 8.75 -64.91 -47.11
CA ALA A 47 7.57 -65.05 -47.98
C ALA A 47 7.21 -63.72 -48.68
N ALA A 48 6.58 -63.85 -49.86
CA ALA A 48 6.49 -62.94 -51.00
C ALA A 48 5.59 -61.69 -50.85
N PRO A 49 5.70 -60.67 -51.74
CA PRO A 49 4.93 -59.43 -51.64
C PRO A 49 3.52 -59.59 -52.25
N ALA A 50 2.50 -59.13 -51.52
CA ALA A 50 1.13 -58.94 -51.99
C ALA A 50 0.65 -57.52 -51.59
N PRO A 51 -0.21 -56.87 -52.38
CA PRO A 51 -0.31 -55.41 -52.45
C PRO A 51 -1.01 -54.78 -51.23
N SER A 52 -0.51 -53.62 -50.82
CA SER A 52 -1.04 -52.82 -49.72
C SER A 52 -2.47 -52.32 -50.00
N PRO A 53 -3.43 -52.48 -49.06
CA PRO A 53 -4.68 -51.72 -49.09
C PRO A 53 -4.41 -50.28 -48.61
N THR A 54 -4.77 -49.31 -49.45
CA THR A 54 -4.77 -47.88 -49.10
C THR A 54 -5.69 -47.64 -47.91
N THR A 55 -5.09 -47.38 -46.74
CA THR A 55 -5.80 -46.96 -45.52
C THR A 55 -6.01 -45.46 -45.57
N LEU A 56 -7.27 -45.01 -45.48
CA LEU A 56 -7.61 -43.60 -45.38
C LEU A 56 -7.03 -43.02 -44.07
N PRO A 57 -6.49 -41.80 -44.08
CA PRO A 57 -5.91 -41.18 -42.90
C PRO A 57 -6.96 -40.97 -41.79
N PRO A 58 -6.59 -41.11 -40.51
CA PRO A 58 -7.49 -40.86 -39.39
C PRO A 58 -7.89 -39.38 -39.35
N THR A 59 -9.18 -39.11 -39.18
CA THR A 59 -9.71 -37.75 -38.93
C THR A 59 -9.03 -37.15 -37.70
N PRO A 60 -8.43 -35.94 -37.78
CA PRO A 60 -7.79 -35.32 -36.64
C PRO A 60 -8.83 -35.02 -35.54
N THR A 61 -8.58 -35.49 -34.33
CA THR A 61 -9.32 -35.11 -33.13
C THR A 61 -9.20 -33.60 -32.93
N PRO A 62 -10.30 -32.85 -32.71
CA PRO A 62 -10.21 -31.42 -32.47
C PRO A 62 -9.38 -31.16 -31.21
N THR A 63 -8.28 -30.42 -31.37
CA THR A 63 -7.49 -29.89 -30.25
C THR A 63 -8.40 -28.99 -29.41
N PRO A 64 -8.49 -29.16 -28.08
CA PRO A 64 -9.27 -28.25 -27.24
C PRO A 64 -8.69 -26.84 -27.39
N SER A 65 -9.53 -25.90 -27.83
CA SER A 65 -9.18 -24.48 -27.89
C SER A 65 -8.83 -23.99 -26.48
N PRO A 66 -7.74 -23.24 -26.28
CA PRO A 66 -7.44 -22.67 -24.98
C PRO A 66 -8.61 -21.76 -24.56
N SER A 67 -9.13 -21.98 -23.35
CA SER A 67 -10.06 -21.04 -22.74
C SER A 67 -9.34 -19.70 -22.57
N PRO A 68 -9.95 -18.56 -22.96
CA PRO A 68 -9.34 -17.26 -22.74
C PRO A 68 -9.11 -17.06 -21.24
N SER A 69 -7.91 -16.58 -20.89
CA SER A 69 -7.59 -16.16 -19.52
C SER A 69 -8.39 -14.90 -19.17
N PRO A 70 -8.90 -14.78 -17.93
CA PRO A 70 -9.65 -13.59 -17.53
C PRO A 70 -8.76 -12.34 -17.64
N ILE A 71 -9.30 -11.28 -18.23
CA ILE A 71 -8.67 -9.95 -18.22
C ILE A 71 -8.75 -9.42 -16.79
N VAL A 72 -7.60 -9.22 -16.15
CA VAL A 72 -7.52 -8.60 -14.83
C VAL A 72 -7.33 -7.10 -15.03
N LEU A 73 -8.35 -6.31 -14.67
CA LEU A 73 -8.22 -4.86 -14.59
C LEU A 73 -7.48 -4.51 -13.30
N LEU A 74 -6.52 -3.59 -13.41
CA LEU A 74 -5.70 -3.13 -12.28
C LEU A 74 -6.05 -1.67 -11.96
N SER A 75 -6.01 -1.33 -10.67
CA SER A 75 -6.17 0.05 -10.22
C SER A 75 -4.98 0.88 -10.67
N PRO A 76 -5.19 2.06 -11.27
CA PRO A 76 -4.08 2.92 -11.69
C PRO A 76 -3.32 3.53 -10.50
N LEU A 77 -3.88 3.50 -9.29
CA LEU A 77 -3.26 4.09 -8.10
C LEU A 77 -2.44 3.08 -7.28
N THR A 78 -2.76 1.79 -7.36
CA THR A 78 -2.11 0.75 -6.55
C THR A 78 -1.45 -0.37 -7.36
N GLY A 79 -1.80 -0.52 -8.64
CA GLY A 79 -1.37 -1.64 -9.48
C GLY A 79 -2.01 -2.99 -9.07
N LEU A 80 -2.98 -2.99 -8.15
CA LEU A 80 -3.67 -4.19 -7.67
C LEU A 80 -4.98 -4.43 -8.44
N PRO A 81 -5.50 -5.68 -8.46
CA PRO A 81 -6.77 -5.98 -9.13
C PRO A 81 -7.93 -5.10 -8.67
N GLU A 82 -8.55 -4.39 -9.62
CA GLU A 82 -9.70 -3.51 -9.42
C GLU A 82 -10.68 -3.68 -10.59
N PRO A 83 -11.76 -4.46 -10.42
CA PRO A 83 -12.70 -4.78 -11.52
C PRO A 83 -13.44 -3.57 -12.07
N THR A 84 -13.60 -2.52 -11.27
CA THR A 84 -14.35 -1.31 -11.62
C THR A 84 -13.63 -0.09 -11.05
N PRO A 85 -13.43 0.99 -11.83
CA PRO A 85 -12.94 2.25 -11.31
C PRO A 85 -13.80 2.78 -10.15
N LYS A 86 -13.16 3.43 -9.18
CA LYS A 86 -13.81 3.98 -7.97
C LYS A 86 -13.51 5.47 -7.84
N PRO A 87 -14.43 6.26 -7.24
CA PRO A 87 -14.22 7.70 -7.08
C PRO A 87 -13.03 7.98 -6.16
N VAL A 88 -12.32 9.07 -6.45
CA VAL A 88 -11.17 9.50 -5.66
C VAL A 88 -11.63 10.47 -4.56
N LEU A 89 -11.34 10.10 -3.31
CA LEU A 89 -11.42 10.98 -2.14
C LEU A 89 -10.02 11.36 -1.68
N VAL A 90 -9.81 12.65 -1.45
CA VAL A 90 -8.61 13.18 -0.84
C VAL A 90 -8.97 13.78 0.50
N VAL A 91 -8.25 13.42 1.56
CA VAL A 91 -8.40 14.02 2.89
C VAL A 91 -7.09 14.66 3.33
N LYS A 92 -7.14 15.96 3.65
CA LYS A 92 -5.99 16.67 4.20
C LYS A 92 -5.87 16.41 5.70
N LEU A 93 -4.74 15.85 6.13
CA LEU A 93 -4.51 15.46 7.52
C LEU A 93 -3.39 16.28 8.17
N ASP A 94 -3.54 16.50 9.48
CA ASP A 94 -2.45 16.95 10.34
C ASP A 94 -1.33 15.90 10.35
N ASN A 95 -0.05 16.30 10.36
CA ASN A 95 1.05 15.35 10.57
C ASN A 95 1.97 15.77 11.72
N THR A 96 1.48 16.51 12.71
CA THR A 96 2.20 16.77 13.95
C THR A 96 2.16 15.55 14.88
N ARG A 97 3.07 15.49 15.85
CA ARG A 97 3.09 14.39 16.84
C ARG A 97 1.80 14.27 17.66
N ASN A 98 1.12 15.39 17.93
CA ASN A 98 -0.15 15.40 18.68
C ASN A 98 -1.33 14.86 17.85
N ALA A 99 -1.20 14.87 16.53
CA ALA A 99 -2.18 14.29 15.62
C ALA A 99 -2.03 12.79 15.42
N GLN A 100 -0.96 12.17 15.92
CA GLN A 100 -0.80 10.72 15.89
C GLN A 100 -1.45 10.06 17.12
N PRO A 101 -1.97 8.83 16.99
CA PRO A 101 -2.15 8.07 15.74
C PRO A 101 -3.20 8.70 14.79
N HIS A 102 -3.09 8.40 13.50
CA HIS A 102 -4.09 8.83 12.50
C HIS A 102 -5.15 7.76 12.29
N ALA A 103 -6.37 8.21 12.03
CA ALA A 103 -7.47 7.36 11.59
C ALA A 103 -7.54 7.25 10.06
N GLY A 104 -7.88 6.08 9.55
CA GLY A 104 -8.14 5.78 8.14
C GLY A 104 -6.90 5.71 7.26
N LEU A 105 -5.78 6.32 7.66
CA LEU A 105 -4.59 6.48 6.83
C LEU A 105 -3.99 5.15 6.31
N GLY A 106 -4.15 4.05 7.05
CA GLY A 106 -3.69 2.73 6.61
C GLY A 106 -4.43 2.16 5.39
N SER A 107 -5.57 2.74 5.02
CA SER A 107 -6.35 2.37 3.83
C SER A 107 -6.10 3.28 2.62
N ALA A 108 -5.21 4.27 2.75
CA ALA A 108 -4.91 5.17 1.64
C ALA A 108 -4.14 4.45 0.54
N ASP A 109 -4.52 4.69 -0.71
CA ASP A 109 -3.82 4.18 -1.90
C ASP A 109 -2.52 4.95 -2.14
N VAL A 110 -2.57 6.27 -1.94
CA VAL A 110 -1.42 7.17 -2.07
C VAL A 110 -1.39 8.12 -0.89
N VAL A 111 -0.19 8.36 -0.34
CA VAL A 111 0.02 9.32 0.75
C VAL A 111 1.13 10.27 0.33
N TYR A 112 0.79 11.56 0.21
CA TYR A 112 1.78 12.62 0.08
C TYR A 112 2.06 13.22 1.45
N ILE A 113 3.34 13.38 1.78
CA ILE A 113 3.80 14.11 2.95
C ILE A 113 4.59 15.30 2.41
N GLU A 114 4.04 16.50 2.57
CA GLU A 114 4.62 17.74 2.05
C GLU A 114 4.92 18.72 3.18
N GLU A 115 5.99 19.50 3.01
CA GLU A 115 6.28 20.64 3.87
C GLU A 115 5.25 21.74 3.64
N VAL A 116 4.97 22.41 4.74
CA VAL A 116 3.94 23.42 4.91
C VAL A 116 4.49 24.41 5.95
N GLU A 117 3.67 25.28 6.55
CA GLU A 117 4.24 26.41 7.33
C GLU A 117 5.21 25.99 8.43
N TRP A 118 6.32 26.73 8.51
CA TRP A 118 7.38 26.63 9.51
C TRP A 118 8.23 25.36 9.47
N GLY A 119 8.14 24.52 8.43
CA GLY A 119 8.87 23.24 8.42
C GLY A 119 8.13 22.11 9.13
N LEU A 120 6.83 22.30 9.38
CA LEU A 120 5.90 21.20 9.64
C LEU A 120 5.60 20.47 8.34
N THR A 121 5.04 19.26 8.45
CA THR A 121 4.45 18.57 7.30
C THR A 121 2.96 18.37 7.50
N ARG A 122 2.23 18.21 6.39
CA ARG A 122 0.83 17.78 6.34
C ARG A 122 0.71 16.62 5.36
N ILE A 123 -0.30 15.80 5.55
CA ILE A 123 -0.57 14.64 4.71
C ILE A 123 -1.74 14.96 3.77
N ALA A 124 -1.59 14.66 2.48
CA ALA A 124 -2.73 14.46 1.59
C ALA A 124 -2.88 12.95 1.36
N ALA A 125 -3.95 12.37 1.92
CA ALA A 125 -4.24 10.95 1.80
C ALA A 125 -5.29 10.72 0.71
N ILE A 126 -4.95 9.93 -0.30
CA ILE A 126 -5.77 9.62 -1.46
C ILE A 126 -6.38 8.24 -1.24
N PHE A 127 -7.70 8.15 -1.34
CA PHE A 127 -8.49 6.94 -1.18
C PHE A 127 -9.33 6.72 -2.44
N SER A 128 -9.29 5.50 -2.97
CA SER A 128 -10.14 5.04 -4.07
C SER A 128 -10.50 3.56 -3.85
N SER A 129 -9.51 2.70 -3.59
CA SER A 129 -9.73 1.26 -3.46
C SER A 129 -10.56 0.89 -2.23
N ALA A 130 -10.32 1.59 -1.11
CA ALA A 130 -11.02 1.45 0.16
C ALA A 130 -11.23 2.82 0.80
N ILE A 131 -12.49 3.11 1.15
CA ILE A 131 -12.88 4.40 1.72
C ILE A 131 -13.30 4.21 3.19
N PRO A 132 -12.49 4.64 4.16
CA PRO A 132 -12.81 4.53 5.57
C PRO A 132 -13.89 5.54 6.01
N ASN A 133 -14.71 5.16 6.99
CA ASN A 133 -15.76 6.02 7.56
C ASN A 133 -15.25 6.92 8.70
N HIS A 134 -13.97 6.82 9.07
CA HIS A 134 -13.34 7.62 10.11
C HIS A 134 -11.92 7.96 9.68
N ILE A 135 -11.70 9.23 9.33
CA ILE A 135 -10.44 9.70 8.73
C ILE A 135 -10.03 11.00 9.43
N GLY A 136 -8.80 11.06 9.95
CA GLY A 136 -8.35 12.25 10.64
C GLY A 136 -7.02 12.10 11.39
N PRO A 137 -6.56 13.18 12.06
CA PRO A 137 -7.25 14.46 12.19
C PRO A 137 -7.20 15.33 10.92
N VAL A 138 -8.36 15.82 10.46
CA VAL A 138 -8.49 16.66 9.26
C VAL A 138 -7.94 18.05 9.50
N ARG A 139 -7.18 18.58 8.54
CA ARG A 139 -6.55 19.91 8.60
C ARG A 139 -6.75 20.74 7.37
N SER A 140 -6.25 21.97 7.47
CA SER A 140 -6.41 23.01 6.48
C SER A 140 -5.64 22.73 5.19
N ALA A 141 -6.27 23.03 4.06
CA ALA A 141 -5.67 22.96 2.74
C ALA A 141 -4.57 24.01 2.53
N ARG A 142 -3.70 23.76 1.56
CA ARG A 142 -2.55 24.58 1.16
C ARG A 142 -2.54 24.77 -0.35
N ILE A 143 -1.78 25.76 -0.80
CA ILE A 143 -1.71 26.10 -2.23
C ILE A 143 -1.17 24.93 -3.08
N THR A 144 -0.26 24.15 -2.50
CA THR A 144 0.31 22.93 -3.10
C THR A 144 -0.76 21.87 -3.40
N ASP A 145 -1.84 21.82 -2.61
CA ASP A 145 -2.95 20.88 -2.87
C ASP A 145 -3.62 21.15 -4.23
N ILE A 146 -3.65 22.40 -4.71
CA ILE A 146 -4.30 22.72 -6.00
C ILE A 146 -3.57 22.02 -7.16
N GLU A 147 -2.25 22.16 -7.22
CA GLU A 147 -1.44 21.53 -8.27
C GLU A 147 -1.36 20.01 -8.07
N LEU A 148 -1.20 19.56 -6.82
CA LEU A 148 -1.10 18.15 -6.48
C LEU A 148 -2.37 17.39 -6.89
N LEU A 149 -3.55 17.95 -6.65
CA LEU A 149 -4.81 17.25 -6.87
C LEU A 149 -5.31 17.33 -8.32
N ALA A 150 -4.79 18.26 -9.11
CA ALA A 150 -5.15 18.39 -10.53
C ALA A 150 -4.85 17.13 -11.36
N GLN A 151 -3.84 16.35 -10.98
CA GLN A 151 -3.52 15.08 -11.65
C GLN A 151 -4.61 14.01 -11.47
N TYR A 152 -5.49 14.15 -10.49
CA TYR A 152 -6.60 13.23 -10.22
C TYR A 152 -7.92 13.68 -10.87
N GLY A 153 -7.85 14.64 -11.81
CA GLY A 153 -9.03 15.26 -12.43
C GLY A 153 -9.75 16.17 -11.44
N SER A 154 -10.99 15.79 -11.08
CA SER A 154 -11.86 16.49 -10.13
C SER A 154 -12.17 15.60 -8.93
N PRO A 155 -11.19 15.24 -8.06
CA PRO A 155 -11.46 14.38 -6.91
C PRO A 155 -12.34 15.08 -5.87
N ALA A 156 -12.96 14.33 -4.97
CA ALA A 156 -13.54 14.91 -3.75
C ALA A 156 -12.41 15.35 -2.82
N PHE A 157 -12.44 16.57 -2.29
CA PHE A 157 -11.40 17.07 -1.38
C PHE A 157 -11.97 17.53 -0.03
N ALA A 158 -11.63 16.79 1.02
CA ALA A 158 -12.01 17.04 2.39
C ALA A 158 -10.87 17.71 3.18
N PHE A 159 -11.16 18.89 3.74
CA PHE A 159 -10.21 19.67 4.54
C PHE A 159 -10.95 20.57 5.54
N SER A 160 -10.22 21.13 6.51
CA SER A 160 -10.78 21.99 7.56
C SER A 160 -10.13 23.38 7.57
N GLY A 161 -10.66 24.27 6.73
CA GLY A 161 -10.19 25.64 6.57
C GLY A 161 -8.99 25.79 5.63
N ALA A 162 -8.62 27.03 5.39
CA ALA A 162 -7.47 27.43 4.58
C ALA A 162 -7.04 28.85 5.01
N GLN A 163 -5.86 29.29 4.56
CA GLN A 163 -5.51 30.70 4.70
C GLN A 163 -6.49 31.56 3.88
N GLN A 164 -6.90 32.72 4.40
CA GLN A 164 -7.97 33.52 3.78
C GLN A 164 -7.67 33.90 2.31
N LYS A 165 -6.41 34.25 2.01
CA LYS A 165 -5.97 34.61 0.66
C LYS A 165 -6.06 33.46 -0.36
N LEU A 166 -6.15 32.22 0.11
CA LEU A 166 -6.13 31.03 -0.73
C LEU A 166 -7.52 30.65 -1.26
N TRP A 167 -8.60 31.14 -0.64
CA TRP A 167 -9.98 30.76 -1.01
C TRP A 167 -10.32 30.96 -2.48
N PRO A 168 -10.00 32.10 -3.13
CA PRO A 168 -10.31 32.27 -4.56
C PRO A 168 -9.65 31.21 -5.44
N MET A 169 -8.46 30.72 -5.06
CA MET A 169 -7.74 29.69 -5.81
C MET A 169 -8.33 28.30 -5.55
N LEU A 170 -8.76 28.00 -4.31
CA LEU A 170 -9.44 26.74 -3.97
C LEU A 170 -10.81 26.64 -4.66
N GLU A 171 -11.56 27.73 -4.73
CA GLU A 171 -12.86 27.77 -5.41
C GLU A 171 -12.75 27.61 -6.93
N ALA A 172 -11.60 27.97 -7.51
CA ALA A 172 -11.30 27.80 -8.92
C ALA A 172 -10.60 26.47 -9.26
N ALA A 173 -10.23 25.68 -8.25
CA ALA A 173 -9.53 24.42 -8.45
C ALA A 173 -10.46 23.33 -9.01
N SER A 174 -9.88 22.26 -9.56
CA SER A 174 -10.65 21.23 -10.27
C SER A 174 -11.45 20.30 -9.36
N PHE A 175 -11.10 20.18 -8.08
CA PHE A 175 -11.71 19.25 -7.14
C PHE A 175 -13.13 19.66 -6.71
N GLU A 176 -13.92 18.69 -6.25
CA GLU A 176 -15.16 18.97 -5.51
C GLU A 176 -14.85 19.26 -4.04
N ASP A 177 -15.05 20.51 -3.65
CA ASP A 177 -14.85 20.98 -2.27
C ASP A 177 -15.93 20.41 -1.33
N VAL A 178 -15.55 19.38 -0.57
CA VAL A 178 -16.35 18.79 0.53
C VAL A 178 -15.78 19.16 1.89
N SER A 179 -15.11 20.31 1.98
CA SER A 179 -14.57 20.81 3.23
C SER A 179 -15.64 21.10 4.28
N ALA A 180 -15.18 21.22 5.52
CA ALA A 180 -16.01 21.69 6.63
C ALA A 180 -16.56 23.11 6.41
N ASN A 181 -15.95 23.90 5.51
CA ASN A 181 -16.41 25.23 5.14
C ASN A 181 -17.63 25.21 4.23
N LYS A 182 -17.82 24.13 3.45
CA LYS A 182 -19.02 23.90 2.63
C LYS A 182 -20.14 23.18 3.40
N GLY A 183 -19.88 22.74 4.63
CA GLY A 183 -20.85 22.10 5.50
C GLY A 183 -20.20 21.11 6.47
N GLY A 184 -20.76 20.99 7.67
CA GLY A 184 -20.26 20.10 8.72
C GLY A 184 -20.74 18.64 8.60
N GLU A 185 -21.59 18.31 7.63
CA GLU A 185 -22.09 16.96 7.41
C GLU A 185 -20.93 15.98 7.14
N GLY A 186 -20.92 14.84 7.83
CA GLY A 186 -19.82 13.88 7.77
C GLY A 186 -18.56 14.30 8.54
N TYR A 187 -18.56 15.46 9.22
CA TYR A 187 -17.47 15.83 10.12
C TYR A 187 -17.87 15.67 11.59
N SER A 188 -16.97 15.14 12.41
CA SER A 188 -17.20 14.93 13.83
C SER A 188 -15.98 15.33 14.66
N ARG A 189 -16.20 15.52 15.97
CA ARG A 189 -15.11 15.72 16.93
C ARG A 189 -14.98 14.53 17.85
N ASP A 190 -13.77 14.01 17.99
CA ASP A 190 -13.45 13.05 19.04
C ASP A 190 -13.25 13.81 20.36
N SER A 191 -14.04 13.46 21.38
CA SER A 191 -13.95 14.06 22.71
C SER A 191 -12.72 13.58 23.50
N ASN A 192 -12.12 12.45 23.11
CA ASN A 192 -10.91 11.91 23.74
C ASN A 192 -9.64 12.63 23.28
N ARG A 193 -9.72 13.43 22.21
CA ARG A 193 -8.58 14.18 21.66
C ARG A 193 -8.76 15.68 21.90
N ARG A 194 -7.65 16.35 22.19
CA ARG A 194 -7.63 17.80 22.39
C ARG A 194 -7.72 18.52 21.05
N ALA A 195 -8.54 19.57 20.99
CA ALA A 195 -8.50 20.50 19.87
C ALA A 195 -7.08 21.12 19.71
N PRO A 196 -6.57 21.25 18.47
CA PRO A 196 -7.28 21.07 17.21
C PRO A 196 -7.00 19.71 16.53
N TYR A 197 -6.55 18.70 17.27
CA TYR A 197 -6.18 17.37 16.77
C TYR A 197 -7.33 16.36 16.84
N ASN A 198 -8.56 16.83 16.88
CA ASN A 198 -9.72 16.04 17.24
C ASN A 198 -10.84 16.09 16.21
N TYR A 199 -10.56 16.51 14.98
CA TYR A 199 -11.57 16.71 13.95
C TYR A 199 -11.43 15.65 12.87
N PHE A 200 -12.51 14.94 12.55
CA PHE A 200 -12.50 13.76 11.70
C PHE A 200 -13.58 13.85 10.62
N ALA A 201 -13.36 13.18 9.50
CA ALA A 201 -14.30 13.07 8.40
C ALA A 201 -14.75 11.60 8.23
N ASP A 202 -16.01 11.43 7.83
CA ASP A 202 -16.55 10.18 7.31
C ASP A 202 -16.39 10.15 5.80
N GLY A 203 -15.52 9.26 5.30
CA GLY A 203 -15.18 9.21 3.89
C GLY A 203 -16.34 8.83 2.98
N GLN A 204 -17.31 8.04 3.45
CA GLN A 204 -18.49 7.69 2.64
C GLN A 204 -19.36 8.93 2.44
N VAL A 205 -19.60 9.68 3.52
CA VAL A 205 -20.36 10.93 3.47
C VAL A 205 -19.64 11.98 2.60
N MET A 206 -18.30 12.03 2.64
CA MET A 206 -17.54 12.92 1.75
C MET A 206 -17.76 12.60 0.26
N LEU A 207 -17.83 11.31 -0.11
CA LEU A 207 -18.12 10.91 -1.49
C LEU A 207 -19.58 11.17 -1.89
N GLU A 208 -20.54 10.96 -1.00
CA GLU A 208 -21.94 11.30 -1.24
C GLU A 208 -22.12 12.81 -1.51
N ARG A 209 -21.33 13.64 -0.84
CA ARG A 209 -21.31 15.10 -1.04
C ARG A 209 -20.59 15.54 -2.32
N ALA A 210 -19.89 14.64 -3.02
CA ALA A 210 -19.13 14.89 -4.24
C ALA A 210 -19.56 13.93 -5.39
N PRO A 211 -20.80 14.05 -5.90
CA PRO A 211 -21.34 13.12 -6.90
C PRO A 211 -20.67 13.18 -8.27
N LYS A 212 -19.82 14.19 -8.52
CA LYS A 212 -19.03 14.38 -9.74
C LYS A 212 -17.55 14.11 -9.50
N ALA A 213 -17.19 13.54 -8.34
CA ALA A 213 -15.82 13.15 -8.04
C ALA A 213 -15.30 12.24 -9.14
N SER A 214 -14.13 12.58 -9.68
CA SER A 214 -13.48 11.80 -10.72
C SER A 214 -13.13 10.42 -10.21
N PHE A 215 -13.26 9.42 -11.09
CA PHE A 215 -12.79 8.07 -10.83
C PHE A 215 -11.26 8.00 -10.88
N SER A 216 -10.68 6.97 -10.26
CA SER A 216 -9.27 6.64 -10.39
C SER A 216 -8.91 6.48 -11.87
N THR A 217 -7.93 7.25 -12.33
CA THR A 217 -7.41 7.24 -13.70
C THR A 217 -5.90 7.13 -13.69
N ASP A 218 -5.31 6.81 -14.84
CA ASP A 218 -3.87 6.74 -15.00
C ASP A 218 -3.25 8.14 -14.82
N ILE A 219 -2.46 8.28 -13.75
CA ILE A 219 -1.71 9.50 -13.42
C ILE A 219 -0.22 9.37 -13.76
N GLY A 220 0.16 8.33 -14.51
CA GLY A 220 1.54 8.05 -14.92
C GLY A 220 2.30 7.10 -14.00
N PHE A 221 1.62 6.41 -13.08
CA PHE A 221 2.25 5.40 -12.23
C PHE A 221 2.52 4.11 -13.02
N LEU A 222 3.74 3.59 -12.84
CA LEU A 222 4.17 2.32 -13.40
C LEU A 222 4.46 1.36 -12.26
N PHE A 223 3.82 0.20 -12.29
CA PHE A 223 3.97 -0.85 -11.27
C PHE A 223 4.77 -2.01 -11.84
N SER A 224 5.74 -2.50 -11.05
CA SER A 224 6.52 -3.67 -11.37
C SER A 224 6.99 -4.32 -10.07
N GLU A 225 7.08 -5.65 -10.07
CA GLU A 225 7.77 -6.39 -9.02
C GLU A 225 9.30 -6.35 -9.22
N ASP A 226 9.75 -6.03 -10.45
CA ASP A 226 11.16 -5.94 -10.78
C ASP A 226 11.76 -4.61 -10.34
N THR A 227 12.98 -4.67 -9.82
CA THR A 227 13.71 -3.45 -9.45
C THR A 227 14.21 -2.74 -10.71
N PRO A 228 13.98 -1.42 -10.88
CA PRO A 228 14.50 -0.66 -12.00
C PRO A 228 16.04 -0.74 -12.11
N LEU A 229 16.54 -0.81 -13.35
CA LEU A 229 17.98 -0.81 -13.62
C LEU A 229 18.63 0.50 -13.15
N GLY A 230 19.85 0.39 -12.61
CA GLY A 230 20.65 1.55 -12.16
C GLY A 230 20.38 2.01 -10.73
N GLY A 231 19.46 1.36 -10.01
CA GLY A 231 19.25 1.59 -8.58
C GLY A 231 20.38 1.07 -7.69
N ARG A 232 20.38 1.47 -6.42
CA ARG A 232 21.24 0.92 -5.36
C ARG A 232 20.34 0.38 -4.23
N PRO A 233 20.72 -0.72 -3.57
CA PRO A 233 19.98 -1.20 -2.40
C PRO A 233 19.87 -0.12 -1.32
N ALA A 234 18.65 0.17 -0.89
CA ALA A 234 18.37 1.12 0.18
C ALA A 234 17.32 0.53 1.12
N SER A 235 17.75 0.12 2.32
CA SER A 235 16.83 -0.41 3.34
C SER A 235 16.28 0.67 4.26
N LYS A 236 16.74 1.92 4.11
CA LYS A 236 16.32 3.04 4.95
C LYS A 236 16.46 4.35 4.19
N VAL A 237 15.44 5.19 4.30
CA VAL A 237 15.49 6.57 3.82
C VAL A 237 14.84 7.50 4.85
N THR A 238 15.28 8.75 4.89
CA THR A 238 14.77 9.75 5.84
C THR A 238 14.70 11.08 5.12
N ALA A 239 13.53 11.73 5.22
CA ALA A 239 13.36 13.14 4.85
C ALA A 239 13.12 13.94 6.13
N GLU A 240 13.82 15.06 6.26
CA GLU A 240 13.83 15.89 7.44
C GLU A 240 13.54 17.35 7.07
N TRP A 241 12.73 17.98 7.91
CA TRP A 241 12.34 19.38 7.89
C TRP A 241 12.56 19.97 9.29
N PRO A 242 12.59 21.30 9.44
CA PRO A 242 12.85 21.94 10.73
C PRO A 242 12.03 21.41 11.92
N TYR A 243 10.74 21.08 11.73
CA TYR A 243 9.87 20.57 12.79
C TYR A 243 9.16 19.26 12.43
N SER A 244 9.63 18.55 11.42
CA SER A 244 9.04 17.28 11.01
C SER A 244 10.08 16.35 10.40
N SER A 245 9.85 15.05 10.53
CA SER A 245 10.70 14.05 9.90
C SER A 245 9.86 12.85 9.51
N VAL A 246 10.14 12.26 8.35
CA VAL A 246 9.65 10.93 8.01
C VAL A 246 10.83 10.00 7.77
N ARG A 247 10.76 8.81 8.36
CA ARG A 247 11.74 7.75 8.15
C ARG A 247 11.04 6.49 7.69
N PHE A 248 11.57 5.89 6.64
CA PHE A 248 11.12 4.62 6.10
C PHE A 248 12.21 3.59 6.34
N VAL A 249 11.83 2.42 6.87
CA VAL A 249 12.74 1.30 7.12
C VAL A 249 12.15 0.06 6.47
N TYR A 250 12.84 -0.48 5.46
CA TYR A 250 12.43 -1.69 4.76
C TYR A 250 12.51 -2.89 5.70
N ASP A 251 11.44 -3.69 5.72
CA ASP A 251 11.36 -4.96 6.41
C ASP A 251 11.34 -6.09 5.38
N PRO A 252 12.40 -6.90 5.29
CA PRO A 252 12.49 -7.98 4.31
C PRO A 252 11.53 -9.13 4.58
N ILE A 253 10.97 -9.24 5.80
CA ILE A 253 10.00 -10.29 6.13
C ILE A 253 8.64 -9.97 5.51
N THR A 254 8.21 -8.70 5.62
CA THR A 254 6.92 -8.25 5.10
C THR A 254 6.99 -7.71 3.67
N GLY A 255 8.19 -7.40 3.19
CA GLY A 255 8.41 -6.74 1.89
C GLY A 255 7.95 -5.28 1.86
N ARG A 256 7.71 -4.66 3.03
CA ARG A 256 7.16 -3.31 3.17
C ARG A 256 8.10 -2.39 3.96
N TYR A 257 7.89 -1.10 3.82
CA TYR A 257 8.55 -0.09 4.63
C TYR A 257 7.73 0.21 5.88
N ASN A 258 8.32 -0.03 7.04
CA ASN A 258 7.85 0.50 8.31
C ASN A 258 8.08 2.01 8.35
N VAL A 259 7.01 2.76 8.57
CA VAL A 259 7.04 4.23 8.58
C VAL A 259 7.21 4.74 10.00
N ARG A 260 8.04 5.78 10.16
CA ARG A 260 8.12 6.59 11.38
C ARG A 260 7.86 8.04 11.05
N LEU A 261 6.92 8.64 11.76
CA LEU A 261 6.51 10.04 11.60
C LEU A 261 6.92 10.81 12.86
N ASN A 262 7.71 11.86 12.70
CA ASN A 262 8.19 12.72 13.78
C ASN A 262 8.85 11.95 14.94
N GLY A 263 9.70 10.98 14.59
CA GLY A 263 10.44 10.16 15.55
C GLY A 263 9.68 8.99 16.16
N ALA A 264 8.36 8.89 15.98
CA ALA A 264 7.54 7.77 16.48
C ALA A 264 7.18 6.77 15.37
N PRO A 265 6.99 5.47 15.66
CA PRO A 265 6.37 4.55 14.72
C PRO A 265 5.00 5.08 14.26
N ALA A 266 4.74 5.04 12.97
CA ALA A 266 3.44 5.35 12.40
C ALA A 266 2.46 4.25 12.83
N LYS A 267 1.37 4.63 13.50
CA LYS A 267 0.33 3.71 13.98
C LYS A 267 -1.02 4.22 13.50
N GLY A 268 -1.87 3.31 13.01
CA GLY A 268 -3.28 3.61 12.81
C GLY A 268 -4.05 3.58 14.14
N GLU A 269 -5.12 4.35 14.23
CA GLU A 269 -6.08 4.24 15.33
C GLU A 269 -6.76 2.87 15.33
N GLU A 270 -6.99 2.28 14.16
CA GLU A 270 -7.75 1.03 13.97
C GLU A 270 -6.91 -0.20 14.30
N ILE A 271 -5.68 -0.24 13.77
CA ILE A 271 -4.77 -1.39 13.84
C ILE A 271 -3.35 -0.87 14.04
N GLU A 272 -2.68 -1.35 15.07
CA GLU A 272 -1.28 -1.02 15.30
C GLU A 272 -0.40 -1.54 14.15
N GLY A 273 0.44 -0.66 13.59
CA GLY A 273 1.32 -1.01 12.48
C GLY A 273 0.66 -1.03 11.10
N SER A 274 -0.61 -0.61 10.96
CA SER A 274 -1.28 -0.54 9.64
C SER A 274 -0.67 0.47 8.67
N GLN A 275 0.09 1.45 9.16
CA GLN A 275 0.70 2.50 8.36
C GLN A 275 2.09 2.06 7.85
N GLN A 276 2.07 1.18 6.85
CA GLN A 276 3.23 0.70 6.10
C GLN A 276 3.12 1.09 4.63
N ALA A 277 4.25 1.19 3.94
CA ALA A 277 4.27 1.53 2.51
C ALA A 277 4.95 0.42 1.69
N SER A 278 4.38 0.05 0.54
CA SER A 278 5.07 -0.86 -0.40
C SER A 278 6.18 -0.13 -1.18
N THR A 279 5.92 1.13 -1.52
CA THR A 279 6.81 1.98 -2.34
C THR A 279 7.01 3.31 -1.63
N VAL A 280 8.22 3.85 -1.70
CA VAL A 280 8.57 5.17 -1.15
C VAL A 280 9.23 5.99 -2.25
N VAL A 281 8.65 7.15 -2.54
CA VAL A 281 9.21 8.13 -3.48
C VAL A 281 9.63 9.36 -2.71
N ILE A 282 10.90 9.75 -2.82
CA ILE A 282 11.41 11.02 -2.29
C ILE A 282 11.61 11.97 -3.46
N GLN A 283 10.76 12.99 -3.53
CA GLN A 283 10.81 14.01 -4.56
C GLN A 283 11.36 15.32 -3.99
N TYR A 284 12.45 15.81 -4.57
CA TYR A 284 12.98 17.13 -4.26
C TYR A 284 12.28 18.15 -5.15
N VAL A 285 11.71 19.18 -4.52
CA VAL A 285 11.00 20.26 -5.21
C VAL A 285 11.64 21.60 -4.87
N LYS A 286 11.55 22.56 -5.77
CA LYS A 286 11.92 23.94 -5.48
C LYS A 286 10.79 24.59 -4.69
N GLN A 287 11.10 25.10 -3.52
CA GLN A 287 10.15 25.87 -2.72
C GLN A 287 10.26 27.36 -3.01
N THR A 288 9.11 28.02 -3.09
CA THR A 288 8.99 29.47 -3.21
C THR A 288 7.93 29.96 -2.25
N ASP A 289 8.10 31.17 -1.72
CA ASP A 289 7.05 31.79 -0.89
C ASP A 289 5.77 31.95 -1.73
N SER A 290 4.65 31.63 -1.12
CA SER A 290 3.30 31.79 -1.69
C SER A 290 2.82 33.25 -1.75
N GLY A 291 3.60 34.21 -1.21
CA GLY A 291 3.33 35.65 -1.25
C GLY A 291 2.37 36.11 -0.16
#